data_AF-A0A7R9YN47-F1
#
_entry.id   AF-A0A7R9YN47-F1
#
_cell.length_a   1.000
_cell.length_b   1.000
_cell.length_c   1.000
_cell.angle_alpha   90.00
_cell.angle_beta   90.00
_cell.angle_gamma   90.00
#
_symmetry.space_group_name_H-M   'P 1'
#
loop_
_entity.id
_entity.type
_entity.pdbx_description
1 polymer ?
#
loop_
_entity_poly.entity_id
_entity_poly.type
_entity_poly.pdbx_seq_one_letter_code
_entity_poly.pdbx_strand_id
1 'polypeptide(L)'
;IMRTFCSGAMSLGALSREAHETIAVAMNRIGGKSNSGEGGEDPLRFSPITDVDEVTGVSASFPHLHGLRNGDLASSAVKQVASGRFGVTAGYLANAQQLEIKMGQGAKPGE
;
A
#
# COMPACT_ATOMS: atom_id res chain seq x y z
N ILE A 1 11.34 -14.68 9.94
CA ILE A 1 10.47 -15.26 8.89
C ILE A 1 9.60 -14.18 8.26
N MET A 2 8.66 -13.53 8.97
CA MET A 2 7.70 -12.56 8.38
C MET A 2 8.29 -11.47 7.46
N ARG A 3 9.51 -10.99 7.71
CA ARG A 3 10.21 -10.01 6.85
C ARG A 3 10.44 -10.45 5.41
N THR A 4 10.40 -11.75 5.13
CA THR A 4 10.55 -12.30 3.78
C THR A 4 9.22 -12.37 3.03
N PHE A 5 8.09 -12.12 3.70
CA PHE A 5 6.78 -12.15 3.07
C PHE A 5 6.47 -10.81 2.40
N CYS A 6 5.95 -10.92 1.18
CA CYS A 6 5.43 -9.80 0.42
C CYS A 6 3.97 -10.10 0.07
N SER A 7 3.09 -9.10 0.20
CA SER A 7 1.79 -9.20 -0.46
C SER A 7 1.99 -9.04 -1.96
N GLY A 8 1.18 -9.72 -2.77
CA GLY A 8 1.19 -9.52 -4.21
C GLY A 8 0.85 -8.09 -4.62
N ALA A 9 1.26 -7.70 -5.82
CA ALA A 9 0.91 -6.43 -6.44
C ALA A 9 -0.53 -6.47 -6.95
N MET A 10 -1.44 -5.75 -6.28
CA MET A 10 -2.86 -5.70 -6.63
C MET A 10 -3.29 -4.23 -6.65
N SER A 11 -3.74 -3.75 -7.82
CA SER A 11 -4.01 -2.32 -8.02
C SER A 11 -5.19 -1.82 -7.19
N LEU A 12 -5.08 -0.59 -6.69
CA LEU A 12 -6.25 0.19 -6.30
C LEU A 12 -7.20 0.31 -7.51
N GLY A 13 -8.46 -0.09 -7.35
CA GLY A 13 -9.43 -0.23 -8.42
C GLY A 13 -9.77 -1.69 -8.74
N ALA A 14 -8.81 -2.62 -8.61
CA ALA A 14 -9.10 -4.05 -8.56
C ALA A 14 -9.48 -4.48 -7.14
N LEU A 15 -8.80 -3.92 -6.14
CA LEU A 15 -9.19 -3.95 -4.74
C LEU A 15 -9.86 -2.65 -4.34
N SER A 16 -10.74 -2.75 -3.33
CA SER A 16 -11.24 -1.57 -2.62
C SER A 16 -10.10 -0.89 -1.84
N ARG A 17 -10.30 0.38 -1.50
CA ARG A 17 -9.33 1.15 -0.71
C ARG A 17 -9.11 0.52 0.66
N GLU A 18 -10.19 0.09 1.30
CA GLU A 18 -10.21 -0.57 2.61
C GLU A 18 -9.32 -1.81 2.60
N ALA A 19 -9.50 -2.69 1.62
CA ALA A 19 -8.72 -3.92 1.51
C ALA A 19 -7.23 -3.62 1.23
N HIS A 20 -6.97 -2.71 0.29
CA HIS A 20 -5.60 -2.39 -0.12
C HIS A 20 -4.79 -1.75 1.01
N GLU A 21 -5.38 -0.80 1.74
CA GLU A 21 -4.73 -0.11 2.86
C GLU A 21 -4.60 -1.01 4.09
N THR A 22 -5.59 -1.86 4.36
CA THR A 22 -5.51 -2.86 5.44
C THR A 22 -4.31 -3.78 5.25
N ILE A 23 -4.07 -4.27 4.03
CA ILE A 23 -2.90 -5.09 3.72
C ILE A 23 -1.61 -4.30 3.97
N ALA A 24 -1.54 -3.03 3.54
CA ALA A 24 -0.35 -2.21 3.76
C ALA A 24 -0.04 -2.00 5.24
N VAL A 25 -1.05 -1.64 6.04
CA VAL A 25 -0.90 -1.49 7.50
C VAL A 25 -0.44 -2.81 8.13
N ALA A 26 -1.07 -3.93 7.78
CA ALA A 26 -0.71 -5.24 8.32
C ALA A 26 0.74 -5.64 7.97
N MET A 27 1.14 -5.49 6.71
CA MET A 27 2.50 -5.83 6.26
C MET A 27 3.56 -4.94 6.92
N ASN A 28 3.29 -3.64 7.07
CA ASN A 28 4.17 -2.72 7.78
C ASN A 28 4.32 -3.09 9.26
N ARG A 29 3.22 -3.45 9.95
CA ARG A 29 3.24 -3.90 11.35
C ARG A 29 4.12 -5.15 11.56
N ILE A 30 4.06 -6.12 10.66
CA ILE A 30 4.84 -7.37 10.80
C ILE A 30 6.25 -7.28 10.21
N GLY A 31 6.63 -6.12 9.65
CA GLY A 31 7.90 -5.89 8.98
C GLY A 31 8.07 -6.63 7.65
N GLY A 32 6.96 -7.12 7.07
CA GLY A 32 6.91 -7.60 5.70
C GLY A 32 6.73 -6.41 4.74
N LYS A 33 6.37 -6.69 3.47
CA LYS A 33 6.17 -5.65 2.46
C LYS A 33 4.85 -5.81 1.74
N SER A 34 4.11 -4.73 1.55
CA SER A 34 3.03 -4.68 0.57
C SER A 34 3.48 -4.00 -0.72
N ASN A 35 2.75 -4.26 -1.80
CA ASN A 35 2.99 -3.67 -3.11
C ASN A 35 1.74 -2.90 -3.56
N SER A 36 1.90 -1.69 -4.11
CA SER A 36 0.81 -0.81 -4.54
C SER A 36 -0.01 -1.33 -5.72
N GLY A 37 0.52 -2.30 -6.48
CA GLY A 37 0.00 -2.57 -7.82
C GLY A 37 0.18 -1.37 -8.75
N GLU A 38 -0.51 -1.40 -9.89
CA GLU A 38 -0.32 -0.46 -10.99
C GLU A 38 -1.11 0.84 -10.85
N GLY A 39 -2.04 0.91 -9.89
CA GLY A 39 -3.03 1.98 -9.78
C GLY A 39 -2.54 3.27 -9.12
N GLY A 40 -1.26 3.33 -8.75
CA GLY A 40 -0.72 4.42 -7.94
C GLY A 40 -1.10 4.32 -6.47
N GLU A 41 -0.88 5.41 -5.73
CA GLU A 41 -1.19 5.48 -4.31
C GLU A 41 -1.52 6.91 -3.88
N ASP A 42 -2.46 7.05 -2.95
CA ASP A 42 -2.85 8.34 -2.36
C ASP A 42 -1.71 8.90 -1.49
N PRO A 43 -1.25 10.15 -1.70
CA PRO A 43 -0.20 10.77 -0.88
C PRO A 43 -0.49 10.82 0.62
N LEU A 44 -1.77 10.80 1.04
CA LEU A 44 -2.14 10.76 2.46
C LEU A 44 -1.55 9.52 3.16
N ARG A 45 -1.32 8.43 2.42
CA ARG A 45 -0.78 7.16 2.94
C ARG A 45 0.71 7.21 3.28
N PHE A 46 1.44 8.24 2.82
CA PHE A 46 2.90 8.29 2.92
C PHE A 46 3.42 8.67 4.31
N SER A 47 2.55 9.21 5.17
CA SER A 47 2.89 9.58 6.54
C SER A 47 2.25 8.60 7.54
N PRO A 48 2.87 8.38 8.71
CA PRO A 48 2.25 7.61 9.79
C PRO A 48 0.93 8.23 10.23
N ILE A 49 -0.03 7.38 10.59
CA ILE A 49 -1.32 7.76 11.14
C ILE A 49 -1.14 8.15 12.61
N THR A 50 -1.51 9.37 12.97
CA THR A 50 -1.28 9.94 14.32
C THR A 50 -2.56 10.38 15.03
N ASP A 51 -3.72 10.19 14.40
CA ASP A 51 -5.03 10.63 14.86
C ASP A 51 -5.95 9.44 15.20
N VAL A 52 -5.36 8.33 15.64
CA VAL A 52 -6.13 7.14 16.03
C VAL A 52 -6.66 7.31 17.45
N ASP A 53 -7.97 7.16 17.61
CA ASP A 53 -8.60 7.01 18.92
C ASP A 53 -8.22 5.64 19.51
N GLU A 54 -7.52 5.64 20.66
CA GLU A 54 -6.94 4.42 21.24
C GLU A 54 -7.98 3.41 21.75
N VAL A 55 -9.21 3.85 22.01
CA VAL A 55 -10.28 2.98 22.52
C VAL A 55 -11.00 2.29 21.36
N THR A 56 -11.28 3.03 20.29
CA THR A 56 -12.07 2.55 19.15
C THR A 56 -11.21 2.02 18.00
N GLY A 57 -9.94 2.42 17.91
CA GLY A 57 -9.03 2.07 16.82
C GLY A 57 -9.43 2.69 15.48
N VAL A 58 -10.11 3.83 15.50
CA VAL A 58 -10.58 4.58 14.33
C VAL A 58 -9.76 5.87 14.18
N SER A 59 -9.46 6.25 12.94
CA SER A 59 -8.77 7.50 12.58
C SER A 59 -9.71 8.41 11.79
N ALA A 60 -9.65 9.72 12.03
CA ALA A 60 -10.41 10.69 11.24
C ALA A 60 -9.86 10.80 9.81
N SER A 61 -8.54 10.63 9.64
CA SER A 61 -7.85 10.63 8.34
C SER A 61 -8.11 9.35 7.54
N PHE A 62 -8.38 8.23 8.22
CA PHE A 62 -8.71 6.94 7.61
C PHE A 62 -10.00 6.35 8.20
N PRO A 63 -11.17 7.00 7.99
CA PRO A 63 -12.42 6.65 8.67
C PRO A 63 -12.99 5.29 8.22
N HIS A 64 -12.55 4.79 7.06
CA HIS A 64 -12.92 3.50 6.48
C HIS A 64 -12.02 2.34 6.94
N LEU A 65 -10.99 2.61 7.75
CA LEU A 65 -10.15 1.59 8.35
C LEU A 65 -10.51 1.39 9.83
N HIS A 66 -10.34 0.15 10.30
CA HIS A 66 -10.65 -0.24 11.66
C HIS A 66 -9.47 -0.96 12.32
N GLY A 67 -9.40 -0.88 13.66
CA GLY A 67 -8.34 -1.53 14.43
C GLY A 67 -6.96 -0.93 14.17
N LEU A 68 -6.91 0.36 13.85
CA LEU A 68 -5.68 1.14 13.71
C LEU A 68 -5.02 1.39 15.07
N ARG A 69 -3.75 1.79 15.03
CA ARG A 69 -2.93 2.22 16.17
C ARG A 69 -2.08 3.41 15.73
N ASN A 70 -1.81 4.33 16.65
CA ASN A 70 -0.91 5.44 16.35
C ASN A 70 0.47 4.92 15.90
N GLY A 71 0.99 5.47 14.82
CA GLY A 71 2.22 5.03 14.16
C GLY A 71 2.02 3.99 13.06
N ASP A 72 0.81 3.51 12.83
CA ASP A 72 0.52 2.70 11.64
C ASP A 72 0.82 3.47 10.35
N LEU A 73 1.21 2.74 9.31
CA LEU A 73 1.50 3.31 8.00
C LEU A 73 0.70 2.56 6.93
N ALA A 74 -0.12 3.30 6.18
CA ALA A 74 -0.88 2.74 5.06
C ALA A 74 -0.09 2.75 3.74
N SER A 75 1.16 3.24 3.73
CA SER A 75 2.00 3.26 2.53
C SER A 75 2.47 1.85 2.13
N SER A 76 2.35 1.48 0.85
CA SER A 76 2.98 0.24 0.38
C SER A 76 4.50 0.38 0.28
N ALA A 77 5.26 -0.55 0.87
CA ALA A 77 6.72 -0.50 0.83
C ALA A 77 7.27 -0.64 -0.61
N VAL A 78 6.60 -1.42 -1.46
CA VAL A 78 6.92 -1.59 -2.88
C VAL A 78 5.95 -0.76 -3.72
N LYS A 79 6.51 0.01 -4.65
CA LYS A 79 5.77 0.85 -5.60
C LYS A 79 6.01 0.32 -7.01
N GLN A 80 4.94 -0.02 -7.72
CA GLN A 80 5.01 -0.66 -9.03
C GLN A 80 4.94 0.38 -10.17
N VAL A 81 5.74 0.15 -11.20
CA VAL A 81 5.73 0.89 -12.46
C VAL A 81 5.38 -0.08 -13.58
N ALA A 82 4.13 -0.01 -14.04
CA ALA A 82 3.61 -0.81 -15.15
C ALA A 82 3.39 0.05 -16.40
N SER A 83 3.11 -0.57 -17.54
CA SER A 83 3.02 0.09 -18.87
C SER A 83 2.15 1.35 -18.88
N GLY A 84 1.00 1.33 -18.20
CA GLY A 84 0.09 2.49 -18.12
C GLY A 84 0.57 3.65 -17.26
N ARG A 85 1.58 3.44 -16.41
CA ARG A 85 2.17 4.46 -15.50
C ARG A 85 1.14 5.22 -14.64
N PHE A 86 0.02 4.59 -14.30
CA PHE A 86 -1.00 5.24 -13.48
C PHE A 86 -0.47 5.59 -12.10
N GLY A 87 -0.70 6.84 -11.68
CA GLY A 87 -0.25 7.37 -10.40
C GLY A 87 1.27 7.40 -10.20
N VAL A 88 2.08 7.14 -11.24
CA VAL A 88 3.54 7.24 -11.17
C VAL A 88 3.94 8.72 -11.21
N THR A 89 4.21 9.26 -10.03
CA THR A 89 4.67 10.64 -9.82
C THR A 89 6.02 10.64 -9.10
N ALA A 90 6.73 11.77 -9.12
CA ALA A 90 7.98 11.90 -8.35
C ALA A 90 7.77 11.63 -6.86
N GLY A 91 6.68 12.14 -6.27
CA GLY A 91 6.32 11.88 -4.87
C GLY A 91 6.02 10.42 -4.60
N TYR A 92 5.30 9.73 -5.50
CA TYR A 92 5.04 8.30 -5.41
C TYR A 92 6.33 7.47 -5.42
N LEU A 93 7.26 7.77 -6.35
CA LEU A 93 8.54 7.07 -6.45
C LEU A 93 9.46 7.34 -5.24
N ALA A 94 9.48 8.58 -4.74
CA ALA A 94 10.28 8.98 -3.59
C ALA A 94 9.81 8.33 -2.27
N ASN A 95 8.55 7.89 -2.20
CA ASN A 95 7.97 7.23 -1.03
C ASN A 95 8.02 5.69 -1.13
N ALA A 96 8.81 5.14 -2.05
CA ALA A 96 9.06 3.71 -2.17
C ALA A 96 10.27 3.29 -1.33
N GLN A 97 10.20 2.12 -0.69
CA GLN A 97 11.41 1.42 -0.24
C GLN A 97 12.01 0.58 -1.36
N GLN A 98 11.16 0.08 -2.26
CA GLN A 98 11.56 -0.67 -3.45
C GLN A 98 10.65 -0.29 -4.63
N LEU A 99 11.25 -0.28 -5.82
CA LEU A 99 10.52 -0.08 -7.07
C LEU A 99 10.43 -1.41 -7.82
N GLU A 100 9.24 -1.74 -8.32
CA GLU A 100 9.00 -2.94 -9.13
C GLU A 100 8.62 -2.54 -10.55
N ILE A 101 9.38 -3.00 -11.54
CA ILE A 101 9.05 -2.82 -12.95
C ILE A 101 8.21 -4.02 -13.38
N LYS A 102 6.94 -3.79 -13.70
CA LYS A 102 6.04 -4.85 -14.15
C LYS A 102 6.19 -5.06 -15.65
N MET A 103 6.73 -6.22 -16.03
CA MET A 103 6.84 -6.65 -17.43
C MET A 103 5.67 -7.54 -17.89
N GLY A 104 5.05 -8.27 -16.96
CA GLY A 104 3.90 -9.14 -17.21
C GLY A 104 3.36 -9.72 -15.91
N GLN A 105 2.20 -10.39 -15.97
CA GLN A 105 1.61 -11.09 -14.81
C GLN A 105 1.18 -12.51 -15.20
N GLY A 106 1.24 -13.44 -14.24
CA GLY A 106 0.95 -14.85 -14.50
C GLY A 106 -0.44 -15.15 -15.07
N ALA A 107 -1.45 -14.34 -14.73
CA ALA A 107 -2.80 -14.53 -15.26
C ALA A 107 -2.92 -14.18 -16.77
N LYS A 108 -2.05 -13.29 -17.27
CA LYS A 108 -2.04 -12.83 -18.66
C LYS A 108 -0.67 -12.24 -19.01
N PRO A 109 0.31 -13.09 -19.38
CA PRO A 109 1.70 -12.65 -19.53
C PRO A 109 1.99 -11.89 -20.84
N GLY A 110 1.11 -11.99 -21.84
CA GLY A 110 1.28 -11.36 -23.17
C GLY A 110 0.50 -10.06 -23.36
N GLU A 111 -0.20 -9.60 -22.31
CA GLU A 111 -0.91 -8.31 -22.25
C GLU A 111 -0.22 -7.40 -21.22
#